data_AF-A0A842TRY4-F1
#
_entry.id   AF-A0A842TRY4-F1
#
_cell.length_a   1.000
_cell.length_b   1.000
_cell.length_c   1.000
_cell.angle_alpha   90.00
_cell.angle_beta   90.00
_cell.angle_gamma   90.00
#
_symmetry.space_group_name_H-M   'P 1'
#
loop_
_entity.id
_entity.type
_entity.pdbx_description
1 polymer ?
#
loop_
_entity_poly.entity_id
_entity_poly.type
_entity_poly.pdbx_seq_one_letter_code
_entity_poly.pdbx_strand_id
1 'polypeptide(L)' 'MTDKIIQCPVCKKSLTFEVDVSEFEPYERFPIPCIIKHNDHWISLYLDSDTSICDVEIPIVKQSKE' A
#
# COMPACT_ATOMS: atom_id res chain seq x y z
N MET A 1 -5.13 -11.92 9.36
CA MET A 1 -4.34 -11.86 8.12
C MET A 1 -5.28 -12.05 6.93
N THR A 2 -5.28 -11.09 6.01
CA THR A 2 -6.07 -11.16 4.76
C THR A 2 -5.12 -10.91 3.59
N ASP A 3 -5.03 -11.87 2.68
CA ASP A 3 -4.28 -11.72 1.42
C ASP A 3 -4.96 -10.69 0.52
N LYS A 4 -4.21 -9.68 0.11
CA LYS A 4 -4.67 -8.69 -0.87
C LYS A 4 -3.81 -8.74 -2.11
N ILE A 5 -4.47 -8.65 -3.25
CA ILE A 5 -3.82 -8.68 -4.57
C ILE A 5 -3.94 -7.29 -5.16
N ILE A 6 -2.80 -6.71 -5.56
CA ILE A 6 -2.78 -5.50 -6.37
C ILE A 6 -1.94 -5.70 -7.62
N GLN A 7 -2.21 -4.90 -8.64
CA GLN A 7 -1.34 -4.81 -9.79
C GLN A 7 -0.34 -3.68 -9.59
N CYS A 8 0.95 -3.98 -9.72
CA CYS A 8 1.99 -2.97 -9.63
C CYS A 8 1.77 -1.90 -10.70
N PRO A 9 1.60 -0.62 -10.35
CA PRO A 9 1.33 0.44 -11.31
C PRO A 9 2.51 0.66 -12.28
N VAL A 10 3.73 0.30 -11.86
CA VAL A 10 4.98 0.43 -12.63
C VAL A 10 5.15 -0.69 -13.66
N CYS A 11 5.23 -1.96 -13.23
CA CYS A 11 5.53 -3.08 -14.13
C CYS A 11 4.33 -3.92 -14.55
N LYS A 12 3.11 -3.55 -14.09
CA LYS A 12 1.85 -4.23 -14.41
C LYS A 12 1.75 -5.70 -13.96
N LYS A 13 2.70 -6.19 -13.16
CA LYS A 13 2.63 -7.52 -12.55
C LYS A 13 1.75 -7.51 -11.30
N SER A 14 0.99 -8.57 -11.09
CA SER A 14 0.26 -8.79 -9.85
C SER A 14 1.22 -9.13 -8.72
N LEU A 15 0.96 -8.60 -7.53
CA LEU A 15 1.63 -8.96 -6.30
C LEU A 15 0.58 -9.22 -5.22
N THR A 16 0.89 -10.17 -4.35
CA THR A 16 0.09 -10.46 -3.16
C THR A 16 0.84 -9.95 -1.95
N PHE A 17 0.14 -9.29 -1.04
CA PHE A 17 0.69 -8.89 0.25
C PHE A 17 -0.31 -9.21 1.36
N GLU A 18 0.24 -9.47 2.54
CA GLU A 18 -0.55 -9.73 3.74
C GLU A 18 -0.73 -8.43 4.51
N VAL A 19 -1.95 -8.19 4.96
CA VAL A 19 -2.30 -7.09 5.85
C VAL A 19 -2.69 -7.70 7.18
N ASP A 20 -1.99 -7.33 8.25
CA ASP A 20 -2.37 -7.70 9.60
C ASP A 20 -3.34 -6.67 10.18
N VAL A 21 -4.63 -7.00 10.14
CA VAL A 21 -5.72 -6.10 10.56
C VAL A 21 -5.60 -5.64 12.02
N SER A 22 -4.94 -6.42 12.88
CA SER A 22 -4.73 -6.07 14.28
C SER A 22 -3.76 -4.90 14.45
N GLU A 23 -2.87 -4.66 13.49
CA GLU A 23 -2.05 -3.44 13.47
C GLU A 23 -2.88 -2.19 13.16
N PHE A 24 -4.07 -2.35 12.55
CA PHE A 24 -4.92 -1.24 12.10
C PHE A 24 -6.06 -0.89 13.08
N GLU A 25 -6.38 -1.76 14.05
CA GLU A 25 -7.34 -1.48 15.14
C GLU A 25 -7.12 -0.13 15.88
N PRO A 26 -5.89 0.35 16.12
CA PRO A 26 -5.70 1.63 16.81
C PRO A 26 -5.90 2.87 15.91
N TYR A 27 -6.13 2.72 14.60
CA TYR A 27 -6.24 3.88 13.71
C TYR A 27 -7.66 4.46 13.72
N GLU A 28 -7.79 5.69 14.24
CA GLU A 28 -9.04 6.45 14.26
C GLU A 28 -9.28 7.25 12.96
N ARG A 29 -8.36 7.20 11.99
CA ARG A 29 -8.39 8.02 10.77
C ARG A 29 -8.12 7.20 9.52
N PHE A 30 -8.97 7.41 8.52
CA PHE A 30 -8.91 6.77 7.22
C PHE A 30 -8.80 7.81 6.09
N PRO A 31 -8.19 7.46 4.95
CA PRO A 31 -7.59 6.16 4.68
C PRO A 31 -6.21 5.99 5.33
N ILE A 32 -5.86 4.75 5.69
CA ILE A 32 -4.57 4.41 6.30
C ILE A 32 -3.54 4.23 5.19
N PRO A 33 -2.48 5.06 5.15
CA PRO A 33 -1.42 4.91 4.17
C PRO A 33 -0.51 3.73 4.54
N CYS A 34 -0.29 2.85 3.58
CA CYS A 34 0.61 1.72 3.67
C CYS A 34 1.64 1.82 2.54
N ILE A 35 2.89 1.52 2.83
CA ILE A 35 3.95 1.49 1.82
C ILE A 35 4.42 0.06 1.66
N ILE A 36 4.39 -0.42 0.42
CA ILE A 36 4.92 -1.74 0.08
C ILE A 36 6.04 -1.61 -0.94
N LYS A 37 6.95 -2.58 -0.91
CA LYS A 37 8.05 -2.69 -1.85
C LYS A 37 7.85 -3.91 -2.73
N HIS A 38 7.71 -3.69 -4.02
CA HIS A 38 7.66 -4.73 -5.03
C HIS A 38 8.90 -4.67 -5.92
N ASN A 39 9.88 -5.54 -5.65
CA ASN A 39 11.22 -5.48 -6.24
C ASN A 39 11.89 -4.12 -5.97
N ASP A 40 12.13 -3.31 -7.00
CA ASP A 40 12.67 -1.95 -6.90
C ASP A 40 11.58 -0.87 -6.99
N HIS A 41 10.31 -1.26 -7.00
CA HIS A 41 9.18 -0.34 -7.06
C HIS A 41 8.56 -0.15 -5.68
N TRP A 42 8.60 1.07 -5.19
CA TRP A 42 7.79 1.48 -4.05
C TRP A 42 6.36 1.75 -4.51
N ILE A 43 5.38 1.34 -3.72
CA ILE A 43 3.96 1.54 -4.00
C ILE A 43 3.32 2.01 -2.70
N SER A 44 2.59 3.11 -2.76
CA SER A 44 1.74 3.59 -1.67
C SER A 44 0.33 3.08 -1.91
N LEU A 45 -0.28 2.47 -0.90
CA LEU A 45 -1.65 1.98 -0.96
C LEU A 45 -2.42 2.50 0.25
N TYR A 46 -3.69 2.75 0.04
CA TYR A 46 -4.55 3.39 1.03
C TYR A 46 -5.69 2.45 1.39
N LEU A 47 -5.80 2.14 2.69
CA LEU A 47 -6.84 1.25 3.21
C LEU A 47 -7.97 2.05 3.85
N ASP A 48 -9.22 1.71 3.59
CA ASP A 48 -10.38 2.29 4.30
C ASP A 48 -10.71 1.56 5.62
N SER A 49 -11.83 1.96 6.23
CA SER A 49 -12.35 1.39 7.47
C SER A 49 -12.58 -0.11 7.40
N ASP A 50 -12.92 -0.61 6.23
CA ASP A 50 -13.16 -2.03 5.97
C ASP A 50 -11.88 -2.76 5.55
N THR A 51 -10.72 -2.10 5.70
CA THR A 51 -9.40 -2.56 5.27
C THR A 51 -9.31 -2.85 3.77
N SER A 52 -10.25 -2.39 2.97
CA SER A 52 -10.24 -2.50 1.52
C SER A 52 -9.28 -1.49 0.90
N ILE A 53 -8.67 -1.85 -0.22
CA ILE A 53 -7.78 -0.94 -0.95
C ILE A 53 -8.65 0.07 -1.68
N CYS A 54 -8.55 1.34 -1.29
CA CYS A 54 -9.29 2.42 -1.94
C CYS A 54 -8.46 3.17 -2.97
N ASP A 55 -7.14 3.24 -2.78
CA ASP A 55 -6.26 3.93 -3.72
C ASP A 55 -4.85 3.30 -3.76
N VAL A 56 -4.17 3.45 -4.89
CA VAL A 56 -2.83 2.92 -5.14
C VAL A 56 -2.03 3.92 -5.97
N GLU A 57 -0.96 4.45 -5.38
CA GLU A 57 -0.11 5.46 -5.99
C GLU A 57 1.34 5.00 -6.08
N ILE A 58 2.05 5.52 -7.08
CA ILE A 58 3.51 5.46 -7.11
C ILE A 58 4.01 6.62 -6.25
N PRO A 59 4.74 6.37 -5.14
CA PRO A 59 5.27 7.44 -4.34
C PRO A 59 6.21 8.28 -5.21
N ILE A 60 5.92 9.58 -5.28
CA ILE A 60 6.79 10.54 -5.93
C ILE A 60 7.96 10.75 -4.98
N VAL A 61 8.96 9.86 -5.04
CA VAL A 61 10.22 10.08 -4.35
C VAL A 61 10.91 11.24 -5.05
N LYS A 62 10.69 12.47 -4.58
CA LYS A 62 11.62 13.56 -4.85
C LYS A 62 12.94 13.11 -4.22
N GLN A 63 13.83 12.55 -5.03
CA GLN A 63 15.23 12.47 -4.66
C GLN A 63 15.68 13.91 -4.46
N SER A 64 15.73 14.35 -3.20
CA SER A 64 16.56 15.49 -2.83
C SER A 64 17.97 15.08 -3.20
N LYS A 65 18.46 15.57 -4.34
CA LYS A 65 19.89 15.58 -4.65
C LYS A 65 20.51 16.52 -3.62
N GLU A 66 21.10 15.93 -2.58
CA GLU A 66 22.14 16.58 -1.78
C GLU A 66 23.50 16.32 -2.42
#